data_AF-A0A7S2MYN1-F1
#
_entry.id   AF-A0A7S2MYN1-F1
#
_cell.length_a   1.000
_cell.length_b   1.000
_cell.length_c   1.000
_cell.angle_alpha   90.00
_cell.angle_beta   90.00
_cell.angle_gamma   90.00
#
_symmetry.space_group_name_H-M   'P 1'
#
loop_
_entity.id
_entity.type
_entity.pdbx_description
1 polymer ?
#
loop_
_entity_poly.entity_id
_entity_poly.type
_entity_poly.pdbx_seq_one_letter_code
_entity_poly.pdbx_strand_id
1 'polypeptide(L)'
;LEPHDGDVTIPVAHSSLGYVFLSNLPSTGTVAFNSSGSFWRHEAVVQLDIWVATTADSPPHATSPWQQLQRAYADATGHSPVWPWWTTGFWQSKLRYSNQTQVMAVANEYVRRGIPLSLMVIDFFSWQDPAANLNTIGDETLPASCWPDPALMVRELKEIGVEL
;
A
#
# COMPACT_ATOMS: atom_id res chain seq x y z
N LEU A 1 -19.06 5.06 -1.66
CA LEU A 1 -17.61 4.89 -1.48
C LEU A 1 -17.48 3.87 -0.37
N GLU A 2 -17.96 2.67 -0.68
CA GLU A 2 -17.73 1.49 0.13
C GLU A 2 -16.46 0.85 -0.46
N PRO A 3 -15.48 0.43 0.35
CA PRO A 3 -14.27 -0.18 -0.17
C PRO A 3 -14.59 -1.53 -0.82
N HIS A 4 -14.08 -1.75 -2.03
CA HIS A 4 -14.14 -3.03 -2.73
C HIS A 4 -12.75 -3.40 -3.23
N ASP A 5 -12.53 -4.67 -3.55
CA ASP A 5 -11.26 -5.08 -4.16
C ASP A 5 -11.03 -4.33 -5.48
N GLY A 6 -9.84 -3.76 -5.64
CA GLY A 6 -9.48 -2.87 -6.75
C GLY A 6 -9.86 -1.39 -6.57
N ASP A 7 -10.70 -1.04 -5.57
CA ASP A 7 -11.21 0.33 -5.39
C ASP A 7 -10.83 0.91 -4.03
N VAL A 8 -9.94 1.92 -4.04
CA VAL A 8 -9.56 2.68 -2.84
C VAL A 8 -10.09 4.10 -2.94
N THR A 9 -10.94 4.48 -2.00
CA THR A 9 -11.41 5.87 -1.88
C THR A 9 -10.47 6.68 -1.01
N ILE A 10 -9.87 7.73 -1.58
CA ILE A 10 -9.19 8.79 -0.85
C ILE A 10 -9.98 10.07 -1.13
N PRO A 11 -10.74 10.64 -0.16
CA PRO A 11 -11.73 11.70 -0.40
C PRO A 11 -11.09 13.10 -0.53
N VAL A 12 -10.08 13.21 -1.38
CA VAL A 12 -9.35 14.43 -1.71
C VAL A 12 -9.56 14.79 -3.17
N ALA A 13 -9.83 16.06 -3.45
CA ALA A 13 -9.98 16.58 -4.80
C ALA A 13 -9.08 17.79 -5.03
N HIS A 14 -8.33 17.78 -6.12
CA HIS A 14 -7.54 18.91 -6.59
C HIS A 14 -8.29 19.63 -7.71
N SER A 15 -8.39 20.95 -7.61
CA SER A 15 -9.03 21.80 -8.61
C SER A 15 -8.00 22.63 -9.38
N SER A 16 -8.20 22.76 -10.69
CA SER A 16 -7.43 23.67 -11.55
C SER A 16 -7.63 25.15 -11.19
N LEU A 17 -8.63 25.46 -10.35
CA LEU A 17 -8.82 26.77 -9.74
C LEU A 17 -7.83 27.06 -8.59
N GLY A 18 -6.87 26.16 -8.32
CA GLY A 18 -5.79 26.40 -7.37
C GLY A 18 -6.14 26.05 -5.92
N TYR A 19 -6.99 25.05 -5.70
CA TYR A 19 -7.29 24.56 -4.35
C TYR A 19 -7.34 23.03 -4.27
N VAL A 20 -7.08 22.53 -3.07
CA VAL A 20 -7.32 21.14 -2.68
C VAL A 20 -8.44 21.11 -1.63
N PHE A 21 -9.33 20.14 -1.76
CA PHE A 21 -10.46 19.90 -0.86
C PHE A 21 -10.36 18.48 -0.33
N LEU A 22 -10.29 18.32 1.00
CA LEU A 22 -10.36 17.05 1.70
C LEU A 22 -11.69 16.98 2.45
N SER A 23 -12.51 15.98 2.14
CA SER A 23 -13.59 15.61 3.05
C SER A 23 -13.00 14.73 4.16
N ASN A 24 -12.82 15.31 5.36
CA ASN A 24 -12.19 14.64 6.49
C ASN A 24 -13.20 13.76 7.26
N LEU A 25 -13.89 12.90 6.52
CA LEU A 25 -14.99 12.10 7.02
C LEU A 25 -14.81 10.64 6.57
N PRO A 26 -14.76 9.67 7.50
CA PRO A 26 -14.64 8.25 7.16
C PRO A 26 -15.98 7.63 6.72
N SER A 27 -17.04 8.45 6.61
CA SER A 27 -18.39 8.01 6.25
C SER A 27 -18.45 7.53 4.80
N THR A 28 -19.19 6.45 4.56
CA THR A 28 -19.62 6.04 3.22
C THR A 28 -20.44 7.15 2.57
N GLY A 29 -20.51 7.13 1.24
CA GLY A 29 -21.12 8.24 0.51
C GLY A 29 -20.86 8.25 -0.99
N THR A 30 -21.08 9.39 -1.62
CA THR A 30 -20.81 9.60 -3.04
C THR A 30 -20.18 10.97 -3.28
N VAL A 31 -19.34 11.05 -4.30
CA VAL A 31 -18.85 12.32 -4.84
C VAL A 31 -19.24 12.39 -6.31
N ALA A 32 -19.77 13.54 -6.75
CA ALA A 32 -20.12 13.79 -8.14
C ALA A 32 -19.62 15.16 -8.58
N PHE A 33 -18.84 15.18 -9.66
CA PHE A 33 -18.43 16.40 -10.36
C PHE A 33 -19.14 16.43 -11.70
N ASN A 34 -19.97 17.45 -11.93
CA ASN A 34 -20.69 17.62 -13.18
C ASN A 34 -20.84 19.11 -13.53
N SER A 35 -21.48 19.40 -14.67
CA SER A 35 -21.68 20.77 -15.15
C SER A 35 -22.51 21.65 -14.20
N SER A 36 -23.26 21.05 -13.28
CA SER A 36 -24.04 21.77 -12.26
C SER A 36 -23.26 22.00 -10.96
N GLY A 37 -22.09 21.39 -10.79
CA GLY A 37 -21.20 21.61 -9.66
C GLY A 37 -20.59 20.35 -9.05
N SER A 38 -20.08 20.51 -7.83
CA SER A 38 -19.42 19.47 -7.03
C SER A 38 -20.32 19.08 -5.86
N PHE A 39 -20.74 17.83 -5.81
CA PHE A 39 -21.64 17.30 -4.77
C PHE A 39 -20.94 16.21 -3.97
N TRP A 40 -20.87 16.42 -2.66
CA TRP A 40 -20.34 15.45 -1.69
C TRP A 40 -21.47 15.02 -0.79
N ARG A 41 -21.76 13.72 -0.78
CA ARG A 41 -22.78 13.12 0.06
C ARG A 41 -22.11 12.16 1.03
N HIS A 42 -22.47 12.27 2.29
CA HIS A 42 -22.13 11.30 3.32
C HIS A 42 -23.41 10.65 3.84
N GLU A 43 -23.38 9.35 4.09
CA GLU A 43 -24.56 8.59 4.51
C GLU A 43 -24.91 8.83 5.97
N ALA A 44 -23.89 8.94 6.82
CA ALA A 44 -24.06 9.22 8.24
C ALA A 44 -22.92 10.10 8.76
N VAL A 45 -23.26 11.29 9.25
CA VAL A 45 -22.31 12.22 9.87
C VAL A 45 -22.97 12.90 11.07
N VAL A 46 -22.26 12.95 12.19
CA VAL A 46 -22.69 13.73 13.38
C VAL A 46 -22.22 15.19 13.24
N GLN A 47 -21.06 15.38 12.60
CA GLN A 47 -20.46 16.67 12.31
C GLN A 47 -19.85 16.64 10.92
N LEU A 48 -19.98 17.74 10.18
CA LEU A 48 -19.25 17.94 8.93
C LEU A 48 -17.84 18.43 9.25
N ASP A 49 -16.84 17.76 8.68
CA ASP A 49 -15.43 18.15 8.78
C ASP A 49 -14.80 18.19 7.38
N ILE A 50 -14.28 19.35 7.02
CA ILE A 50 -13.75 19.66 5.69
C ILE A 50 -12.49 20.47 5.88
N TRP A 51 -11.45 20.09 5.15
CA TRP A 51 -10.21 20.85 5.06
C TRP A 51 -9.99 21.34 3.63
N VAL A 52 -9.62 22.62 3.48
CA VAL A 52 -9.34 23.25 2.19
C VAL A 52 -8.04 24.03 2.28
N ALA A 53 -7.18 23.88 1.28
CA ALA A 53 -6.02 24.75 1.08
C ALA A 53 -6.01 25.32 -0.34
N THR A 54 -5.48 26.52 -0.48
CA THR A 54 -5.37 27.23 -1.76
C THR A 54 -3.90 27.54 -2.06
N THR A 55 -3.59 27.79 -3.32
CA THR A 55 -2.29 28.33 -3.70
C THR A 55 -2.21 29.80 -3.27
N ALA A 56 -1.09 30.20 -2.67
CA ALA A 56 -0.78 31.62 -2.55
C ALA A 56 -0.51 32.24 -3.95
N ASP A 57 -0.48 33.57 -4.03
CA ASP A 57 0.17 34.24 -5.17
C ASP A 57 1.59 33.65 -5.31
N SER A 58 1.87 33.07 -6.47
CA SER A 58 2.98 32.10 -6.63
C SER A 58 4.30 32.61 -6.05
N PRO A 59 4.92 31.91 -5.08
CA PRO A 59 6.26 32.29 -4.64
C PRO A 59 7.23 32.19 -5.83
N PRO A 60 8.27 33.06 -5.92
CA PRO A 60 9.18 33.15 -7.07
C PRO A 60 9.87 31.84 -7.47
N HIS A 61 9.82 30.82 -6.61
CA HIS A 61 10.50 29.53 -6.77
C HIS A 61 9.54 28.32 -6.82
N ALA A 62 8.22 28.52 -6.84
CA ALA A 62 7.30 27.40 -7.03
C ALA A 62 7.35 26.94 -8.49
N THR A 63 7.95 25.77 -8.73
CA THR A 63 8.02 25.13 -10.06
C THR A 63 6.62 24.73 -10.57
N SER A 64 5.65 24.57 -9.67
CA SER A 64 4.25 24.25 -9.99
C SER A 64 3.30 24.63 -8.85
N PRO A 65 2.10 25.20 -9.13
CA PRO A 65 1.06 25.40 -8.11
C PRO A 65 0.64 24.08 -7.44
N TRP A 66 0.74 22.96 -8.16
CA TRP A 66 0.40 21.63 -7.63
C TRP A 66 1.33 21.18 -6.51
N GLN A 67 2.60 21.57 -6.54
CA GLN A 67 3.56 21.23 -5.49
C GLN A 67 3.14 21.84 -4.14
N GLN A 68 2.65 23.08 -4.15
CA GLN A 68 2.20 23.77 -2.94
C GLN A 68 0.98 23.07 -2.34
N LEU A 69 0.00 22.70 -3.18
CA LEU A 69 -1.21 22.01 -2.72
C LEU A 69 -0.90 20.60 -2.18
N GLN A 70 -0.01 19.85 -2.84
CA GLN A 70 0.42 18.54 -2.34
C GLN A 70 1.17 18.65 -1.01
N ARG A 71 2.03 19.68 -0.87
CA ARG A 71 2.73 19.94 0.39
C ARG A 71 1.77 20.31 1.51
N ALA A 72 0.81 21.20 1.25
CA ALA A 72 -0.20 21.56 2.23
C ALA A 72 -1.04 20.35 2.66
N TYR A 73 -1.40 19.47 1.72
CA TYR A 73 -2.10 18.22 2.02
C TYR A 73 -1.25 17.30 2.90
N ALA A 74 0.03 17.08 2.55
CA ALA A 74 0.95 16.28 3.36
C ALA A 74 1.23 16.89 4.75
N ASP A 75 1.30 18.22 4.86
CA ASP A 75 1.42 18.92 6.15
C ASP A 75 0.19 18.67 7.03
N ALA A 76 -1.01 18.53 6.44
CA ALA A 76 -2.25 18.25 7.15
C ALA A 76 -2.48 16.76 7.47
N THR A 77 -2.08 15.84 6.58
CA THR A 77 -2.41 14.41 6.68
C THR A 77 -1.22 13.50 6.97
N GLY A 78 0.00 14.04 6.94
CA GLY A 78 1.24 13.30 7.16
C GLY A 78 2.09 13.18 5.90
N HIS A 79 3.41 13.32 6.08
CA HIS A 79 4.41 13.09 5.04
C HIS A 79 4.75 11.61 4.93
N SER A 80 4.96 11.12 3.70
CA SER A 80 5.47 9.76 3.48
C SER A 80 6.85 9.62 4.13
N PRO A 81 7.14 8.50 4.83
CA PRO A 81 8.46 8.28 5.42
C PRO A 81 9.52 8.06 4.33
N VAL A 82 10.79 8.11 4.72
CA VAL A 82 11.87 7.62 3.87
C VAL A 82 11.77 6.09 3.80
N TRP A 83 11.68 5.56 2.58
CA TRP A 83 11.59 4.13 2.36
C TRP A 83 12.97 3.45 2.46
N PRO A 84 13.07 2.24 3.02
CA PRO A 84 14.29 1.44 2.93
C PRO A 84 14.69 1.19 1.48
N TRP A 85 15.98 1.21 1.18
CA TRP A 85 16.45 1.17 -0.21
C TRP A 85 15.99 -0.06 -1.00
N TRP A 86 15.86 -1.22 -0.35
CA TRP A 86 15.46 -2.49 -0.97
C TRP A 86 14.04 -2.45 -1.56
N THR A 87 13.17 -1.54 -1.10
CA THR A 87 11.81 -1.41 -1.63
C THR A 87 11.79 -0.89 -3.06
N THR A 88 12.88 -0.25 -3.51
CA THR A 88 12.99 0.31 -4.86
C THR A 88 13.43 -0.70 -5.92
N GLY A 89 13.82 -1.91 -5.51
CA GLY A 89 14.26 -2.97 -6.41
C GLY A 89 13.13 -3.85 -6.95
N PHE A 90 13.47 -5.04 -7.43
CA PHE A 90 12.50 -5.96 -8.03
C PHE A 90 11.81 -6.85 -6.97
N TRP A 91 10.47 -6.89 -7.01
CA TRP A 91 9.63 -7.65 -6.08
C TRP A 91 9.07 -8.87 -6.80
N GLN A 92 9.44 -10.07 -6.35
CA GLN A 92 8.95 -11.32 -6.88
C GLN A 92 7.80 -11.84 -6.02
N SER A 93 6.62 -11.94 -6.63
CA SER A 93 5.42 -12.54 -6.04
C SER A 93 4.69 -13.42 -7.05
N LYS A 94 3.89 -14.36 -6.56
CA LYS A 94 2.90 -15.12 -7.34
C LYS A 94 1.87 -15.68 -6.37
N LEU A 95 0.76 -16.19 -6.92
CA LEU A 95 -0.23 -16.98 -6.20
C LEU A 95 -0.01 -18.49 -6.49
N ARG A 96 0.65 -19.26 -5.63
CA ARG A 96 1.41 -18.90 -4.42
C ARG A 96 2.70 -19.72 -4.32
N TYR A 97 3.61 -19.33 -3.44
CA TYR A 97 4.64 -20.24 -2.94
C TYR A 97 4.06 -20.99 -1.74
N SER A 98 4.03 -22.32 -1.79
CA SER A 98 3.32 -23.15 -0.81
C SER A 98 4.19 -23.62 0.35
N ASN A 99 5.51 -23.46 0.28
CA ASN A 99 6.45 -23.88 1.33
C ASN A 99 7.81 -23.18 1.19
N GLN A 100 8.63 -23.31 2.23
CA GLN A 100 9.97 -22.73 2.34
C GLN A 100 10.89 -23.12 1.17
N THR A 101 10.88 -24.40 0.76
CA THR A 101 11.73 -24.89 -0.33
C THR A 101 11.44 -24.18 -1.65
N GLN A 102 10.17 -23.89 -1.96
CA GLN A 102 9.79 -23.18 -3.18
C GLN A 102 10.29 -21.74 -3.20
N VAL A 103 10.20 -21.02 -2.07
CA VAL A 103 10.72 -19.66 -1.95
C VAL A 103 12.22 -19.65 -2.18
N MET A 104 12.96 -20.50 -1.48
CA MET A 104 14.42 -20.59 -1.62
C MET A 104 14.86 -21.02 -3.01
N ALA A 105 14.18 -21.99 -3.62
CA ALA A 105 14.50 -22.45 -4.98
C ALA A 105 14.35 -21.31 -6.00
N VAL A 106 13.32 -20.48 -5.90
CA VAL A 106 13.14 -19.34 -6.80
C VAL A 106 14.17 -18.25 -6.55
N ALA A 107 14.42 -17.86 -5.30
CA ALA A 107 15.42 -16.84 -4.98
C ALA A 107 16.82 -17.25 -5.46
N ASN A 108 17.21 -18.51 -5.21
CA ASN A 108 18.49 -19.04 -5.70
C ASN A 108 18.58 -19.07 -7.22
N GLU A 109 17.48 -19.27 -7.93
CA GLU A 109 17.45 -19.24 -9.39
C GLU A 109 17.65 -17.83 -9.96
N TYR A 110 17.12 -16.80 -9.30
CA TYR A 110 17.42 -15.40 -9.61
C TYR A 110 18.92 -15.12 -9.49
N VAL A 111 19.51 -15.50 -8.35
CA VAL A 111 20.95 -15.36 -8.10
C VAL A 111 21.78 -16.11 -9.15
N ARG A 112 21.44 -17.38 -9.41
CA ARG A 112 22.14 -18.22 -10.40
C ARG A 112 22.14 -17.61 -11.80
N ARG A 113 21.07 -16.90 -12.17
CA ARG A 113 20.92 -16.23 -13.47
C ARG A 113 21.49 -14.82 -13.51
N GLY A 114 21.96 -14.28 -12.38
CA GLY A 114 22.40 -12.89 -12.28
C GLY A 114 21.27 -11.88 -12.49
N ILE A 115 20.02 -12.25 -12.18
CA ILE A 115 18.86 -11.37 -12.29
C ILE A 115 18.65 -10.68 -10.94
N PRO A 116 18.65 -9.33 -10.87
CA PRO A 116 18.43 -8.61 -9.62
C PRO A 116 17.08 -8.94 -8.98
N LEU A 117 17.10 -9.22 -7.68
CA LEU A 117 15.94 -9.50 -6.84
C LEU A 117 16.13 -8.77 -5.51
N SER A 118 15.08 -8.13 -5.00
CA SER A 118 15.15 -7.35 -3.75
C SER A 118 14.14 -7.80 -2.71
N LEU A 119 12.98 -8.29 -3.11
CA LEU A 119 11.95 -8.80 -2.20
C LEU A 119 11.30 -10.06 -2.76
N MET A 120 11.15 -11.09 -1.93
CA MET A 120 10.27 -12.23 -2.17
C MET A 120 8.98 -12.04 -1.37
N VAL A 121 7.83 -12.46 -1.91
CA VAL A 121 6.53 -12.37 -1.21
C VAL A 121 5.92 -13.75 -1.05
N ILE A 122 5.47 -14.05 0.17
CA ILE A 122 4.64 -15.24 0.48
C ILE A 122 3.18 -14.82 0.49
N ASP A 123 2.38 -15.46 -0.35
CA ASP A 123 0.97 -15.13 -0.53
C ASP A 123 0.07 -15.74 0.56
N PHE A 124 -1.22 -15.40 0.55
CA PHE A 124 -2.25 -15.88 1.47
C PHE A 124 -2.40 -17.43 1.51
N PHE A 125 -3.08 -17.92 2.55
CA PHE A 125 -3.21 -19.34 2.90
C PHE A 125 -1.89 -20.05 3.24
N SER A 126 -0.81 -19.31 3.44
CA SER A 126 0.46 -19.86 3.91
C SER A 126 0.43 -20.30 5.38
N TRP A 127 -0.61 -19.88 6.12
CA TRP A 127 -0.94 -20.34 7.47
C TRP A 127 -1.74 -21.65 7.54
N GLN A 128 -2.21 -22.17 6.40
CA GLN A 128 -2.90 -23.46 6.38
C GLN A 128 -1.89 -24.58 6.56
N ASP A 129 -2.13 -25.46 7.54
CA ASP A 129 -1.41 -26.72 7.67
C ASP A 129 -2.17 -27.79 6.88
N PRO A 130 -1.62 -28.32 5.77
CA PRO A 130 -2.27 -29.38 5.01
C PRO A 130 -2.45 -30.68 5.83
N ALA A 131 -1.71 -30.85 6.93
CA ALA A 131 -1.85 -31.97 7.83
C ALA A 131 -2.97 -31.77 8.88
N ALA A 132 -3.40 -30.52 9.10
CA ALA A 132 -4.48 -30.20 10.01
C ALA A 132 -5.78 -29.95 9.23
N ASN A 133 -6.81 -30.76 9.47
CA ASN A 133 -8.16 -30.53 8.92
C ASN A 133 -8.90 -29.44 9.74
N LEU A 134 -8.26 -28.29 9.91
CA LEU A 134 -8.76 -27.15 10.70
C LEU A 134 -8.70 -25.87 9.86
N ASN A 135 -9.69 -25.00 10.05
CA ASN A 135 -9.62 -23.64 9.52
C ASN A 135 -8.69 -22.80 10.42
N THR A 136 -7.56 -22.38 9.88
CA THR A 136 -6.51 -21.61 10.59
C THR A 136 -6.52 -20.12 10.23
N ILE A 137 -7.60 -19.60 9.63
CA ILE A 137 -7.75 -18.16 9.40
C ILE A 137 -7.72 -17.44 10.76
N GLY A 138 -6.77 -16.52 10.92
CA GLY A 138 -6.56 -15.75 12.15
C GLY A 138 -5.42 -16.26 13.03
N ASP A 139 -4.78 -17.39 12.69
CA ASP A 139 -3.66 -17.92 13.46
C ASP A 139 -2.39 -17.08 13.31
N GLU A 140 -2.26 -16.35 12.21
CA GLU A 140 -1.12 -15.46 11.89
C GLU A 140 0.27 -16.12 12.04
N THR A 141 0.34 -17.44 11.84
CA THR A 141 1.57 -18.23 11.92
C THR A 141 1.82 -19.07 10.68
N LEU A 142 3.08 -19.44 10.45
CA LEU A 142 3.49 -20.35 9.41
C LEU A 142 3.67 -21.76 9.99
N PRO A 143 2.87 -22.77 9.58
CA PRO A 143 2.97 -24.11 10.14
C PRO A 143 4.28 -24.80 9.74
N ALA A 144 4.91 -25.44 10.72
CA ALA A 144 6.20 -26.12 10.54
C ALA A 144 6.18 -27.24 9.49
N SER A 145 5.00 -27.80 9.17
CA SER A 145 4.83 -28.79 8.11
C SER A 145 5.19 -28.27 6.71
N CYS A 146 5.01 -26.97 6.47
CA CYS A 146 5.32 -26.30 5.21
C CYS A 146 6.50 -25.32 5.34
N TRP A 147 6.72 -24.81 6.55
CA TRP A 147 7.70 -23.77 6.86
C TRP A 147 8.52 -24.20 8.08
N PRO A 148 9.39 -25.22 7.94
CA PRO A 148 10.06 -25.86 9.07
C PRO A 148 10.98 -24.92 9.86
N ASP A 149 11.57 -23.91 9.22
CA ASP A 149 12.37 -22.87 9.88
C ASP A 149 12.29 -21.54 9.11
N PRO A 150 11.21 -20.74 9.34
CA PRO A 150 11.04 -19.45 8.67
C PRO A 150 12.13 -18.46 9.03
N ALA A 151 12.70 -18.55 10.24
CA ALA A 151 13.78 -17.68 10.69
C ALA A 151 15.08 -17.97 9.91
N LEU A 152 15.39 -19.23 9.64
CA LEU A 152 16.48 -19.61 8.75
C LEU A 152 16.23 -19.11 7.32
N MET A 153 15.02 -19.31 6.77
CA MET A 153 14.67 -18.83 5.43
C MET A 153 14.91 -17.32 5.28
N VAL A 154 14.44 -16.51 6.23
CA VAL A 154 14.66 -15.04 6.23
C VAL A 154 16.14 -14.70 6.30
N ARG A 155 16.93 -15.41 7.12
CA ARG A 155 18.38 -15.19 7.20
C ARG A 155 19.09 -15.51 5.89
N GLU A 156 18.81 -16.65 5.29
CA GLU A 156 19.43 -17.07 4.02
C GLU A 156 19.07 -16.12 2.86
N LEU A 157 17.83 -15.62 2.79
CA LEU A 157 17.44 -14.59 1.82
C LEU A 157 18.22 -13.28 2.05
N LYS A 158 18.36 -12.85 3.30
CA LYS A 158 19.13 -11.64 3.62
C LYS A 158 20.61 -11.76 3.26
N GLU A 159 21.21 -12.94 3.41
CA GLU A 159 22.61 -13.21 3.02
C GLU A 159 22.85 -13.00 1.51
N ILE A 160 21.83 -13.24 0.68
CA ILE A 160 21.88 -13.00 -0.77
C ILE A 160 21.31 -11.62 -1.18
N GLY A 161 21.03 -10.74 -0.20
CA GLY A 161 20.55 -9.38 -0.44
C GLY A 161 19.06 -9.28 -0.79
N VAL A 162 18.26 -10.28 -0.41
CA VAL A 162 16.82 -10.37 -0.67
C VAL A 162 16.05 -10.28 0.64
N GLU A 163 15.08 -9.38 0.71
CA GLU A 163 14.13 -9.31 1.83
C GLU A 163 12.95 -10.29 1.61
N LEU A 164 12.20 -10.58 2.67
CA LEU A 164 10.98 -11.38 2.67
C LEU A 164 9.85 -10.64 3.36
#